data_AF-A0A7C0U2K0-F1
#
_entry.id   AF-A0A7C0U2K0-F1
#
_cell.length_a   1.000
_cell.length_b   1.000
_cell.length_c   1.000
_cell.angle_alpha   90.00
_cell.angle_beta   90.00
_cell.angle_gamma   90.00
#
_symmetry.space_group_name_H-M   'P 1'
#
loop_
_entity.id
_entity.type
_entity.pdbx_description
1 polymer ?
#
loop_
_entity_poly.entity_id
_entity_poly.type
_entity_poly.pdbx_seq_one_letter_code
_entity_poly.pdbx_strand_id
1 'polypeptide(L)'
;DLDTMFFSTVGLVGIWEFCEICGLNILNKNDRNKLKEILKMINDELQKQSLKWNVPFNLEQIPAEQAAITLAQKDKLFFKNSPYKLYANQFIPLWIKVDLFERAKIDGELDEFFGGGVISHLNIENKISSNQIKKLINFAISCGLKHFALNPIFSKCPNNHVSYGKFEKCPICNEKIIDYYTRIVGYFTPVSGWTNIRRNWEFKERKWMKISIDNFSKN
;
A
#
# COMPACT_ATOMS: atom_id res chain seq x y z
N ASP A 1 33.43 5.25 6.96
CA ASP A 1 32.34 5.91 6.22
C ASP A 1 30.95 5.49 6.68
N LEU A 2 30.58 5.85 7.91
CA LEU A 2 29.17 5.84 8.33
C LEU A 2 28.42 7.03 7.71
N ASP A 3 29.13 8.13 7.45
CA ASP A 3 28.58 9.43 7.02
C ASP A 3 28.05 9.45 5.58
N THR A 4 28.32 8.41 4.78
CA THR A 4 27.91 8.33 3.36
C THR A 4 27.19 7.04 2.99
N MET A 5 27.16 6.02 3.85
CA MET A 5 26.54 4.71 3.56
C MET A 5 25.13 4.53 4.11
N PHE A 6 24.69 5.35 5.06
CA PHE A 6 23.40 5.18 5.73
C PHE A 6 22.60 6.48 5.76
N PHE A 7 21.29 6.38 5.51
CA PHE A 7 20.37 7.49 5.69
C PHE A 7 19.83 7.52 7.13
N SER A 8 19.62 8.74 7.63
CA SER A 8 18.76 8.99 8.78
C SER A 8 17.31 9.16 8.29
N THR A 9 16.49 8.12 8.49
CA THR A 9 15.16 8.06 7.87
C THR A 9 14.08 8.66 8.73
N VAL A 10 13.30 9.58 8.15
CA VAL A 10 12.04 10.04 8.73
C VAL A 10 10.90 9.21 8.15
N GLY A 11 10.26 8.42 9.01
CA GLY A 11 9.16 7.53 8.63
C GLY A 11 7.79 8.19 8.77
N LEU A 12 6.95 8.08 7.75
CA LEU A 12 5.54 8.49 7.74
C LEU A 12 4.62 7.28 7.67
N VAL A 13 3.49 7.36 8.36
CA VAL A 13 2.35 6.44 8.27
C VAL A 13 1.06 7.23 8.44
N GLY A 14 -0.03 6.76 7.85
CA GLY A 14 -1.34 7.38 8.01
C GLY A 14 -1.56 8.63 7.17
N ILE A 15 -0.93 8.72 5.99
CA ILE A 15 -1.09 9.86 5.08
C ILE A 15 -2.53 10.01 4.62
N TRP A 16 -3.23 8.89 4.36
CA TRP A 16 -4.65 8.91 4.04
C TRP A 16 -5.49 9.52 5.16
N GLU A 17 -5.30 9.04 6.39
CA GLU A 17 -6.04 9.53 7.55
C GLU A 17 -5.70 10.98 7.88
N PHE A 18 -4.45 11.40 7.69
CA PHE A 18 -4.05 12.82 7.76
C PHE A 18 -4.86 13.68 6.78
N CYS A 19 -4.98 13.24 5.52
CA CYS A 19 -5.78 13.96 4.54
C CYS A 19 -7.24 14.07 4.96
N GLU A 20 -7.86 12.97 5.42
CA GLU A 20 -9.25 13.00 5.91
C GLU A 20 -9.44 13.98 7.08
N ILE A 21 -8.52 13.98 8.06
CA ILE A 21 -8.54 14.90 9.20
C ILE A 21 -8.45 16.36 8.73
N CYS A 22 -7.63 16.64 7.72
CA CYS A 22 -7.48 17.96 7.13
C CYS A 22 -8.60 18.33 6.14
N GLY A 23 -9.60 17.47 5.92
CA GLY A 23 -10.67 17.69 4.95
C GLY A 23 -10.20 17.62 3.49
N LEU A 24 -9.10 16.93 3.22
CA LEU A 24 -8.53 16.70 1.91
C LEU A 24 -8.93 15.34 1.37
N ASN A 25 -9.15 15.25 0.06
CA ASN A 25 -9.38 13.97 -0.61
C ASN A 25 -8.25 13.65 -1.60
N ILE A 26 -7.43 12.63 -1.31
CA ILE A 26 -6.33 12.19 -2.19
C ILE A 26 -6.83 11.75 -3.59
N LEU A 27 -8.10 11.38 -3.76
CA LEU A 27 -8.64 11.07 -5.09
C LEU A 27 -8.92 12.33 -5.92
N ASN A 28 -9.06 13.50 -5.28
CA ASN A 28 -9.21 14.78 -5.95
C ASN A 28 -7.85 15.41 -6.30
N LYS A 29 -7.66 15.81 -7.56
CA LYS A 29 -6.38 16.38 -8.04
C LYS A 29 -5.96 17.66 -7.29
N ASN A 30 -6.90 18.56 -6.99
CA ASN A 30 -6.58 19.82 -6.31
C ASN A 30 -6.12 19.58 -4.88
N ASP A 31 -6.77 18.66 -4.16
CA ASP A 31 -6.36 18.30 -2.80
C ASP A 31 -5.06 17.49 -2.79
N ARG A 32 -4.80 16.66 -3.82
CA ARG A 32 -3.47 16.06 -4.01
C ARG A 32 -2.39 17.11 -4.17
N ASN A 33 -2.62 18.19 -4.92
CA ASN A 33 -1.61 19.24 -5.06
C ASN A 33 -1.27 19.89 -3.71
N LYS A 34 -2.27 20.11 -2.84
CA LYS A 34 -2.02 20.57 -1.46
C LYS A 34 -1.20 19.56 -0.65
N LEU A 35 -1.50 18.26 -0.78
CA LEU A 35 -0.69 17.21 -0.16
C LEU A 35 0.77 17.24 -0.67
N LYS A 36 0.98 17.43 -1.98
CA LYS A 36 2.31 17.56 -2.58
C LYS A 36 3.09 18.75 -2.01
N GLU A 37 2.43 19.89 -1.77
CA GLU A 37 3.05 21.04 -1.10
C GLU A 37 3.53 20.68 0.30
N ILE A 38 2.72 19.95 1.08
CA ILE A 38 3.09 19.48 2.42
C ILE A 38 4.28 18.51 2.36
N LEU A 39 4.26 17.53 1.45
CA LEU A 39 5.35 16.59 1.26
C LEU A 39 6.64 17.27 0.79
N LYS A 40 6.52 18.31 -0.06
CA LYS A 40 7.63 19.16 -0.45
C LYS A 40 8.22 19.89 0.75
N MET A 41 7.39 20.49 1.61
CA MET A 41 7.85 21.17 2.82
C MET A 41 8.64 20.22 3.75
N ILE A 42 8.18 18.97 3.88
CA ILE A 42 8.90 17.95 4.65
C ILE A 42 10.28 17.70 4.02
N ASN A 43 10.35 17.45 2.72
CA ASN A 43 11.62 17.21 2.04
C ASN A 43 12.58 18.40 2.11
N ASP A 44 12.09 19.63 1.92
CA ASP A 44 12.88 20.84 2.05
C ASP A 44 13.48 20.94 3.47
N GLU A 45 12.75 20.53 4.50
CA GLU A 45 13.25 20.48 5.88
C GLU A 45 14.30 19.37 6.08
N LEU A 46 14.08 18.17 5.53
CA LEU A 46 15.07 17.09 5.59
C LEU A 46 16.39 17.48 4.91
N GLN A 47 16.33 18.24 3.82
CA GLN A 47 17.53 18.76 3.15
C GLN A 47 18.30 19.74 4.05
N LYS A 48 17.61 20.65 4.75
CA LYS A 48 18.24 21.56 5.72
C LYS A 48 18.88 20.79 6.88
N GLN A 49 18.19 19.77 7.41
CA GLN A 49 18.75 18.93 8.47
C GLN A 49 19.97 18.15 7.96
N SER A 50 19.94 17.68 6.71
CA SER A 50 21.08 16.99 6.12
C SER A 50 22.33 17.86 6.05
N LEU A 51 22.18 19.12 5.60
CA LEU A 51 23.27 20.09 5.55
C LEU A 51 23.77 20.48 6.96
N LYS A 52 22.85 20.67 7.90
CA LYS A 52 23.18 21.09 9.27
C LYS A 52 23.99 20.02 10.02
N TRP A 53 23.61 18.76 9.89
CA TRP A 53 24.20 17.65 10.64
C TRP A 53 25.26 16.88 9.87
N ASN A 54 25.45 17.20 8.57
CA ASN A 54 26.33 16.45 7.67
C ASN A 54 26.02 14.94 7.65
N VAL A 55 24.72 14.60 7.65
CA VAL A 55 24.19 13.23 7.60
C VAL A 55 23.07 13.22 6.56
N PRO A 56 23.01 12.28 5.62
CA PRO A 56 21.93 12.26 4.63
C PRO A 56 20.60 11.84 5.28
N PHE A 57 19.56 12.67 5.15
CA PHE A 57 18.19 12.31 5.55
C PHE A 57 17.35 11.89 4.35
N ASN A 58 16.44 10.94 4.56
CA ASN A 58 15.43 10.57 3.56
C ASN A 58 14.05 10.42 4.20
N LEU A 59 13.03 10.36 3.36
CA LEU A 59 11.64 10.13 3.74
C LEU A 59 11.21 8.73 3.33
N GLU A 60 10.52 8.01 4.23
CA GLU A 60 9.97 6.69 3.95
C GLU A 60 8.50 6.61 4.37
N GLN A 61 7.63 6.06 3.53
CA GLN A 61 6.33 5.57 3.95
C GLN A 61 6.52 4.18 4.56
N ILE A 62 6.65 4.14 5.88
CA ILE A 62 7.10 2.94 6.57
C ILE A 62 6.05 1.82 6.50
N PRO A 63 6.47 0.54 6.47
CA PRO A 63 5.57 -0.61 6.48
C PRO A 63 4.60 -0.61 7.67
N ALA A 64 5.08 -0.11 8.82
CA ALA A 64 4.32 0.10 10.05
C ALA A 64 3.47 -1.11 10.50
N GLU A 65 3.99 -2.33 10.38
CA GLU A 65 3.24 -3.58 10.64
C GLU A 65 2.47 -3.52 11.97
N GLN A 66 3.17 -3.16 13.05
CA GLN A 66 2.63 -2.96 14.39
C GLN A 66 2.35 -1.47 14.71
N ALA A 67 3.23 -0.57 14.26
CA ALA A 67 3.14 0.86 14.58
C ALA A 67 1.81 1.48 14.11
N ALA A 68 1.30 1.10 12.93
CA ALA A 68 0.03 1.60 12.40
C ALA A 68 -1.17 1.27 13.30
N ILE A 69 -1.12 0.14 14.01
CA ILE A 69 -2.16 -0.26 14.96
C ILE A 69 -1.98 0.49 16.28
N THR A 70 -0.76 0.46 16.82
CA THR A 70 -0.45 1.05 18.12
C THR A 70 -0.69 2.56 18.13
N LEU A 71 -0.33 3.27 17.05
CA LEU A 71 -0.56 4.71 16.93
C LEU A 71 -2.05 5.03 16.87
N ALA A 72 -2.82 4.34 16.04
CA ALA A 72 -4.28 4.52 15.98
C ALA A 72 -4.97 4.23 17.32
N GLN A 73 -4.48 3.25 18.08
CA GLN A 73 -4.98 2.95 19.43
C GLN A 73 -4.61 4.03 20.44
N LYS A 74 -3.39 4.56 20.39
CA LYS A 74 -2.93 5.65 21.27
C LYS A 74 -3.71 6.94 21.00
N ASP A 75 -3.94 7.29 19.74
CA ASP A 75 -4.69 8.49 19.39
C ASP A 75 -6.14 8.41 19.88
N LYS A 76 -6.76 7.23 19.92
CA LYS A 76 -8.09 7.04 20.53
C LYS A 76 -8.15 7.35 22.03
N LEU A 77 -7.03 7.29 22.75
CA LEU A 77 -6.99 7.66 24.17
C LEU A 77 -7.14 9.18 24.34
N PHE A 78 -6.61 9.96 23.41
CA PHE A 78 -6.67 11.43 23.42
C PHE A 78 -7.89 11.96 22.65
N PHE A 79 -8.26 11.31 21.56
CA PHE A 79 -9.34 11.69 20.65
C PHE A 79 -10.41 10.58 20.66
N LYS A 80 -11.32 10.63 21.65
CA LYS A 80 -12.33 9.58 21.90
C LYS A 80 -13.18 9.19 20.69
N ASN A 81 -13.37 10.11 19.74
CA ASN A 81 -14.18 9.90 18.54
C ASN A 81 -13.33 9.55 17.29
N SER A 82 -12.03 9.29 17.43
CA SER A 82 -11.18 8.89 16.30
C SER A 82 -11.71 7.59 15.66
N PRO A 83 -12.11 7.61 14.37
CA PRO A 83 -12.71 6.45 13.72
C PRO A 83 -11.68 5.37 13.34
N TYR A 84 -10.38 5.69 13.42
CA TYR A 84 -9.32 4.89 12.82
C TYR A 84 -8.95 3.66 13.65
N LYS A 85 -9.04 2.48 13.03
CA LYS A 85 -8.62 1.20 13.66
C LYS A 85 -7.17 0.83 13.31
N LEU A 86 -6.67 1.38 12.21
CA LEU A 86 -5.38 1.10 11.61
C LEU A 86 -5.04 2.31 10.72
N TYR A 87 -3.82 2.80 10.81
CA TYR A 87 -3.31 3.79 9.85
C TYR A 87 -2.81 3.13 8.57
N ALA A 88 -3.08 3.75 7.44
CA ALA A 88 -2.67 3.25 6.15
C ALA A 88 -1.16 3.40 5.94
N ASN A 89 -0.55 2.35 5.39
CA ASN A 89 0.87 2.32 4.99
C ASN A 89 1.04 2.44 3.46
N GLN A 90 -0.01 2.91 2.78
CA GLN A 90 -0.03 3.26 1.35
C GLN A 90 -0.82 4.57 1.22
N PHE A 91 -0.56 5.34 0.16
CA PHE A 91 -1.27 6.61 -0.07
C PHE A 91 -2.78 6.41 -0.13
N ILE A 92 -3.23 5.40 -0.88
CA ILE A 92 -4.61 4.94 -0.88
C ILE A 92 -4.67 3.63 -0.10
N PRO A 93 -5.44 3.53 1.00
CA PRO A 93 -5.52 2.30 1.77
C PRO A 93 -6.06 1.13 0.94
N LEU A 94 -5.61 -0.09 1.22
CA LEU A 94 -6.00 -1.27 0.45
C LEU A 94 -7.48 -1.65 0.61
N TRP A 95 -8.15 -1.09 1.61
CA TRP A 95 -9.60 -1.23 1.84
C TRP A 95 -10.44 -0.16 1.13
N ILE A 96 -9.82 0.83 0.48
CA ILE A 96 -10.53 1.83 -0.33
C ILE A 96 -10.68 1.33 -1.76
N LYS A 97 -11.90 1.45 -2.30
CA LYS A 97 -12.20 1.06 -3.67
C LYS A 97 -11.76 2.16 -4.62
N VAL A 98 -10.77 1.83 -5.44
CA VAL A 98 -10.25 2.67 -6.53
C VAL A 98 -9.88 1.72 -7.68
N ASP A 99 -9.98 2.21 -8.92
CA ASP A 99 -9.48 1.46 -10.07
C ASP A 99 -7.95 1.28 -9.96
N LEU A 100 -7.42 0.11 -10.35
CA LEU A 100 -5.99 -0.19 -10.21
C LEU A 100 -5.11 0.74 -11.04
N PHE A 101 -5.58 1.17 -12.21
CA PHE A 101 -4.84 2.08 -13.08
C PHE A 101 -4.86 3.51 -12.51
N GLU A 102 -5.98 3.94 -11.95
CA GLU A 102 -6.08 5.21 -11.23
C GLU A 102 -5.18 5.22 -9.98
N ARG A 103 -5.19 4.14 -9.19
CA ARG A 103 -4.25 3.97 -8.07
C ARG A 103 -2.81 4.13 -8.51
N ALA A 104 -2.40 3.43 -9.57
CA ALA A 104 -1.02 3.49 -10.03
C ALA A 104 -0.61 4.91 -10.47
N LYS A 105 -1.52 5.65 -11.13
CA LYS A 105 -1.30 7.07 -11.47
C LYS A 105 -1.11 7.93 -10.22
N ILE A 106 -2.01 7.81 -9.24
CA ILE A 106 -1.97 8.60 -8.00
C ILE A 106 -0.75 8.26 -7.15
N ASP A 107 -0.48 6.96 -6.95
CA ASP A 107 0.66 6.52 -6.17
C ASP A 107 1.98 6.93 -6.85
N GLY A 108 2.07 6.86 -8.18
CA GLY A 108 3.25 7.30 -8.94
C GLY A 108 3.49 8.81 -8.86
N GLU A 109 2.42 9.62 -8.89
CA GLU A 109 2.49 11.06 -8.64
C GLU A 109 3.02 11.43 -7.25
N LEU A 110 2.86 10.56 -6.25
CA LEU A 110 3.26 10.83 -4.86
C LEU A 110 4.59 10.14 -4.48
N ASP A 111 4.98 9.06 -5.17
CA ASP A 111 6.26 8.34 -5.01
C ASP A 111 7.47 9.28 -5.21
N GLU A 112 7.36 10.30 -6.07
CA GLU A 112 8.42 11.30 -6.30
C GLU A 112 8.97 11.92 -5.01
N PHE A 113 8.11 12.13 -4.00
CA PHE A 113 8.49 12.73 -2.72
C PHE A 113 9.21 11.78 -1.75
N PHE A 114 9.24 10.48 -2.04
CA PHE A 114 9.85 9.47 -1.18
C PHE A 114 11.10 8.83 -1.80
N GLY A 115 11.43 9.17 -3.05
CA GLY A 115 12.61 8.62 -3.72
C GLY A 115 12.62 7.08 -3.83
N GLY A 116 11.44 6.44 -3.85
CA GLY A 116 11.32 4.98 -3.80
C GLY A 116 11.22 4.37 -2.40
N GLY A 117 11.25 5.19 -1.34
CA GLY A 117 10.94 4.81 0.04
C GLY A 117 9.44 4.55 0.29
N VAL A 118 8.71 4.08 -0.72
CA VAL A 118 7.29 3.72 -0.69
C VAL A 118 7.11 2.40 -1.43
N ILE A 119 5.99 1.72 -1.23
CA ILE A 119 5.61 0.57 -2.08
C ILE A 119 4.12 0.65 -2.43
N SER A 120 3.80 0.59 -3.73
CA SER A 120 2.40 0.44 -4.18
C SER A 120 2.05 -1.03 -4.40
N HIS A 121 1.02 -1.51 -3.69
CA HIS A 121 0.48 -2.86 -3.90
C HIS A 121 -0.75 -2.80 -4.81
N LEU A 122 -0.61 -3.37 -6.00
CA LEU A 122 -1.67 -3.42 -7.00
C LEU A 122 -2.43 -4.74 -6.85
N ASN A 123 -3.52 -4.73 -6.07
CA ASN A 123 -4.28 -5.94 -5.70
C ASN A 123 -5.04 -6.55 -6.90
N ILE A 124 -4.73 -7.81 -7.22
CA ILE A 124 -5.32 -8.55 -8.34
C ILE A 124 -6.01 -9.81 -7.81
N GLU A 125 -7.27 -10.00 -8.17
CA GLU A 125 -8.09 -11.12 -7.69
C GLU A 125 -7.91 -12.40 -8.53
N ASN A 126 -7.73 -12.27 -9.85
CA ASN A 126 -7.73 -13.42 -10.77
C ASN A 126 -6.37 -13.63 -11.43
N LYS A 127 -6.13 -14.86 -11.87
CA LYS A 127 -4.96 -15.17 -12.70
C LYS A 127 -5.04 -14.36 -13.99
N ILE A 128 -3.92 -13.73 -14.34
CA ILE A 128 -3.74 -12.97 -15.57
C ILE A 128 -2.63 -13.59 -16.43
N SER A 129 -2.70 -13.34 -17.74
CA SER A 129 -1.70 -13.84 -18.69
C SER A 129 -0.37 -13.08 -18.58
N SER A 130 0.72 -13.69 -19.03
CA SER A 130 2.05 -13.05 -19.06
C SER A 130 2.07 -11.74 -19.86
N ASN A 131 1.25 -11.64 -20.92
CA ASN A 131 1.11 -10.40 -21.69
C ASN A 131 0.42 -9.29 -20.88
N GLN A 132 -0.64 -9.62 -20.13
CA GLN A 132 -1.31 -8.66 -19.24
C GLN A 132 -0.38 -8.22 -18.10
N ILE A 133 0.40 -9.13 -17.53
CA ILE A 133 1.43 -8.80 -16.53
C ILE A 133 2.41 -7.79 -17.11
N LYS A 134 2.97 -8.05 -18.30
CA LYS A 134 3.91 -7.15 -18.96
C LYS A 134 3.31 -5.76 -19.19
N LYS A 135 2.06 -5.69 -19.65
CA LYS A 135 1.34 -4.43 -19.85
C LYS A 135 1.14 -3.66 -18.53
N LEU A 136 0.74 -4.34 -17.45
CA LEU A 136 0.57 -3.70 -16.14
C LEU A 136 1.89 -3.18 -15.57
N ILE A 137 2.98 -3.94 -15.72
CA ILE A 137 4.32 -3.50 -15.28
C ILE A 137 4.73 -2.25 -16.05
N ASN A 138 4.63 -2.27 -17.38
CA ASN A 138 4.97 -1.12 -18.21
C ASN A 138 4.11 0.10 -17.87
N PHE A 139 2.81 -0.11 -17.64
CA PHE A 139 1.89 0.95 -17.25
C PHE A 139 2.26 1.54 -15.87
N ALA A 140 2.52 0.71 -14.87
CA ALA A 140 2.95 1.15 -13.54
C ALA A 140 4.24 1.98 -13.60
N ILE A 141 5.23 1.53 -14.37
CA ILE A 141 6.48 2.28 -14.61
C ILE A 141 6.17 3.63 -15.28
N SER A 142 5.30 3.65 -16.29
CA SER A 142 4.93 4.89 -16.99
C SER A 142 4.19 5.91 -16.09
N CYS A 143 3.56 5.44 -15.00
CA CYS A 143 2.95 6.30 -13.99
C CYS A 143 3.97 6.91 -13.01
N GLY A 144 5.24 6.50 -13.04
CA GLY A 144 6.28 6.97 -12.12
C GLY A 144 6.46 6.11 -10.87
N LEU A 145 5.82 4.93 -10.78
CA LEU A 145 6.03 4.01 -9.67
C LEU A 145 7.46 3.44 -9.71
N LYS A 146 8.25 3.74 -8.69
CA LYS A 146 9.62 3.24 -8.57
C LYS A 146 9.68 1.88 -7.88
N HIS A 147 8.78 1.66 -6.92
CA HIS A 147 8.69 0.41 -6.19
C HIS A 147 7.22 -0.01 -6.03
N PHE A 148 6.86 -1.11 -6.70
CA PHE A 148 5.50 -1.63 -6.70
C PHE A 148 5.50 -3.15 -6.79
N ALA A 149 4.39 -3.76 -6.38
CA ALA A 149 4.15 -5.18 -6.53
C ALA A 149 2.75 -5.41 -7.09
N LEU A 150 2.66 -6.22 -8.15
CA LEU A 150 1.41 -6.89 -8.48
C LEU A 150 1.10 -7.84 -7.32
N ASN A 151 0.03 -7.58 -6.59
CA ASN A 151 -0.30 -8.26 -5.35
C ASN A 151 -1.45 -9.25 -5.56
N PRO A 152 -1.17 -10.51 -5.90
CA PRO A 152 -2.20 -11.52 -6.00
C PRO A 152 -2.67 -11.99 -4.62
N ILE A 153 -3.77 -12.72 -4.65
CA ILE A 153 -4.24 -13.56 -3.55
C ILE A 153 -4.23 -15.01 -3.97
N PHE A 154 -3.74 -15.88 -3.10
CA PHE A 154 -3.79 -17.32 -3.27
C PHE A 154 -4.68 -17.95 -2.20
N SER A 155 -5.40 -19.00 -2.56
CA SER A 155 -6.22 -19.80 -1.65
C SER A 155 -5.54 -21.15 -1.39
N LYS A 156 -5.44 -21.55 -0.12
CA LYS A 156 -4.90 -22.85 0.31
C LYS A 156 -5.99 -23.74 0.90
N CYS A 157 -6.05 -25.00 0.49
CA CYS A 157 -6.98 -26.00 1.06
C CYS A 157 -6.25 -27.00 1.99
N PRO A 158 -6.98 -27.88 2.71
CA PRO A 158 -6.40 -28.89 3.61
C PRO A 158 -5.47 -29.87 2.91
N ASN A 159 -5.71 -30.15 1.62
CA ASN A 159 -4.90 -31.07 0.81
C ASN A 159 -3.64 -30.41 0.23
N ASN A 160 -3.22 -29.26 0.78
CA ASN A 160 -2.05 -28.47 0.33
C ASN A 160 -2.08 -27.97 -1.11
N HIS A 161 -3.24 -27.98 -1.79
CA HIS A 161 -3.39 -27.28 -3.05
C HIS A 161 -3.35 -25.76 -2.84
N VAL A 162 -2.61 -25.06 -3.70
CA VAL A 162 -2.56 -23.59 -3.75
C VAL A 162 -3.13 -23.13 -5.09
N SER A 163 -4.17 -22.31 -5.05
CA SER A 163 -4.86 -21.80 -6.23
C SER A 163 -4.74 -20.28 -6.30
N TYR A 164 -4.46 -19.74 -7.49
CA TYR A 164 -4.43 -18.30 -7.71
C TYR A 164 -5.86 -17.76 -7.74
N GLY A 165 -6.19 -16.95 -6.74
CA GLY A 165 -7.44 -16.25 -6.59
C GLY A 165 -8.03 -16.39 -5.19
N LYS A 166 -9.09 -15.62 -4.92
CA LYS A 166 -9.83 -15.66 -3.65
C LYS A 166 -11.04 -16.58 -3.82
N PHE A 167 -10.91 -17.83 -3.40
CA PHE A 167 -11.97 -18.82 -3.49
C PHE A 167 -12.51 -19.19 -2.11
N GLU A 168 -13.76 -19.64 -2.04
CA GLU A 168 -14.33 -20.27 -0.85
C GLU A 168 -14.09 -21.78 -0.83
N LYS A 169 -14.01 -22.40 -2.00
CA LYS A 169 -13.72 -23.82 -2.21
C LYS A 169 -12.56 -24.01 -3.18
N CYS A 170 -11.76 -25.04 -2.96
CA CYS A 170 -10.62 -25.39 -3.80
C CYS A 170 -11.10 -25.79 -5.21
N PRO A 171 -10.60 -25.17 -6.29
CA PRO A 171 -10.98 -25.56 -7.65
C PRO A 171 -10.45 -26.94 -8.06
N ILE A 172 -9.55 -27.55 -7.28
CA ILE A 172 -8.93 -28.85 -7.58
C ILE A 172 -9.65 -30.00 -6.84
N CYS A 173 -9.97 -29.84 -5.56
CA CYS A 173 -10.56 -30.90 -4.74
C CYS A 173 -11.89 -30.54 -4.07
N ASN A 174 -12.46 -29.36 -4.37
CA ASN A 174 -13.72 -28.85 -3.83
C ASN A 174 -13.81 -28.67 -2.30
N GLU A 175 -12.74 -28.99 -1.56
CA GLU A 175 -12.61 -28.74 -0.12
C GLU A 175 -12.65 -27.24 0.20
N LYS A 176 -13.16 -26.90 1.39
CA LYS A 176 -13.20 -25.52 1.88
C LYS A 176 -11.78 -24.94 2.00
N ILE A 177 -11.58 -23.71 1.57
CA ILE A 177 -10.31 -23.00 1.76
C ILE A 177 -10.07 -22.73 3.25
N ILE A 178 -8.86 -23.04 3.71
CA ILE A 178 -8.46 -22.90 5.12
C ILE A 178 -7.60 -21.67 5.38
N ASP A 179 -6.93 -21.15 4.35
CA ASP A 179 -6.12 -19.94 4.48
C ASP A 179 -5.97 -19.23 3.14
N TYR A 180 -5.58 -17.97 3.22
CA TYR A 180 -5.21 -17.16 2.07
C TYR A 180 -3.77 -16.69 2.21
N TYR A 181 -3.05 -16.57 1.10
CA TYR A 181 -1.72 -15.96 1.06
C TYR A 181 -1.76 -14.71 0.20
N THR A 182 -1.32 -13.60 0.76
CA THR A 182 -1.13 -12.33 0.05
C THR A 182 -0.11 -11.47 0.81
N ARG A 183 0.24 -10.30 0.27
CA ARG A 183 1.17 -9.38 0.93
C ARG A 183 0.42 -8.44 1.86
N ILE A 184 0.87 -8.31 3.12
CA ILE A 184 0.51 -7.15 3.97
C ILE A 184 1.49 -6.02 3.66
N VAL A 185 2.76 -6.36 3.77
CA VAL A 185 3.93 -5.53 3.53
C VAL A 185 4.98 -6.43 2.89
N GLY A 186 5.67 -5.96 1.86
CA GLY A 186 6.92 -6.54 1.35
C GLY A 186 6.90 -7.97 0.77
N TYR A 187 6.29 -8.97 1.43
CA TYR A 187 6.38 -10.41 1.17
C TYR A 187 5.05 -11.14 1.41
N PHE A 188 4.90 -12.35 0.85
CA PHE A 188 3.69 -13.17 1.01
C PHE A 188 3.63 -13.79 2.40
N THR A 189 2.48 -13.66 3.06
CA THR A 189 2.23 -14.24 4.38
C THR A 189 0.86 -14.92 4.41
N PRO A 190 0.70 -15.98 5.22
CA PRO A 190 -0.62 -16.55 5.50
C PRO A 190 -1.47 -15.55 6.28
N VAL A 191 -2.70 -15.31 5.85
CA VAL A 191 -3.64 -14.38 6.51
C VAL A 191 -3.97 -14.83 7.93
N SER A 192 -3.98 -16.14 8.18
CA SER A 192 -4.10 -16.71 9.52
C SER A 192 -3.05 -16.18 10.51
N GLY A 193 -1.84 -15.87 10.03
CA GLY A 193 -0.72 -15.34 10.83
C GLY A 193 -0.76 -13.83 11.07
N TRP A 194 -1.72 -13.11 10.50
CA TRP A 194 -1.80 -11.65 10.63
C TRP A 194 -2.30 -11.24 12.03
N THR A 195 -1.98 -10.01 12.45
CA THR A 195 -2.53 -9.42 13.68
C THR A 195 -4.05 -9.41 13.67
N ASN A 196 -4.68 -9.43 14.84
CA ASN A 196 -6.14 -9.56 14.97
C ASN A 196 -6.91 -8.53 14.11
N ILE A 197 -6.50 -7.26 14.14
CA ILE A 197 -7.13 -6.20 13.34
C ILE A 197 -6.93 -6.44 11.85
N ARG A 198 -5.73 -6.84 11.41
CA ARG A 198 -5.46 -7.08 10.00
C ARG A 198 -6.23 -8.31 9.49
N ARG A 199 -6.20 -9.40 10.23
CA ARG A 199 -6.89 -10.65 9.88
C ARG A 199 -8.42 -10.52 9.85
N ASN A 200 -8.99 -9.93 10.90
CA ASN A 200 -10.44 -9.98 11.11
C ASN A 200 -11.20 -8.76 10.58
N TRP A 201 -10.51 -7.67 10.25
CA TRP A 201 -11.10 -6.46 9.69
C TRP A 201 -10.44 -6.08 8.36
N GLU A 202 -9.15 -5.73 8.34
CA GLU A 202 -8.50 -5.17 7.13
C GLU A 202 -8.57 -6.12 5.93
N PHE A 203 -8.25 -7.40 6.11
CA PHE A 203 -8.30 -8.40 5.04
C PHE A 203 -9.71 -8.59 4.45
N LYS A 204 -10.75 -8.46 5.29
CA LYS A 204 -12.14 -8.55 4.84
C LYS A 204 -12.54 -7.32 4.04
N GLU A 205 -12.09 -6.16 4.46
CA GLU A 205 -12.38 -4.88 3.80
C GLU A 205 -11.54 -4.64 2.54
N ARG A 206 -10.38 -5.29 2.44
CA ARG A 206 -9.45 -5.15 1.32
C ARG A 206 -10.14 -5.34 -0.02
N LYS A 207 -9.91 -4.40 -0.93
CA LYS A 207 -10.46 -4.40 -2.29
C LYS A 207 -9.49 -5.06 -3.25
N TRP A 208 -10.06 -5.85 -4.15
CA TRP A 208 -9.37 -6.63 -5.16
C TRP A 208 -9.97 -6.29 -6.51
N MET A 209 -9.13 -6.18 -7.53
CA MET A 209 -9.59 -5.91 -8.89
C MET A 209 -9.49 -7.18 -9.74
N LYS A 210 -10.56 -7.48 -10.49
CA LYS A 210 -10.49 -8.43 -11.59
C LYS A 210 -9.96 -7.74 -12.83
N ILE A 211 -8.91 -8.29 -13.41
CA ILE A 211 -8.29 -7.78 -14.63
C ILE A 211 -8.80 -8.58 -15.83
N SER A 212 -9.44 -7.91 -16.77
CA SER A 212 -9.88 -8.42 -18.06
C SER A 212 -9.08 -7.79 -19.22
N ILE A 213 -9.34 -8.22 -20.45
CA ILE A 213 -8.69 -7.69 -21.65
C ILE A 213 -9.08 -6.22 -21.88
N ASP A 214 -10.35 -5.87 -21.61
CA ASP A 214 -10.91 -4.54 -21.87
C ASP A 214 -10.27 -3.43 -21.01
N ASN A 215 -9.67 -3.80 -19.88
CA ASN A 215 -9.01 -2.85 -18.99
C ASN A 215 -7.80 -2.15 -19.63
N PHE A 216 -7.15 -2.78 -20.63
CA PHE A 216 -5.99 -2.22 -21.34
C PHE A 216 -6.38 -1.41 -22.58
N SER A 217 -7.64 -1.44 -22.99
CA SER A 217 -8.13 -0.73 -24.19
C SER A 217 -8.56 0.71 -23.86
N LYS A 218 -8.78 1.01 -22.58
CA LYS A 218 -9.33 2.27 -22.07
C LYS A 218 -8.30 3.17 -21.40
N ASN A 219 -7.08 2.69 -21.20
CA ASN A 219 -5.99 3.35 -20.48
C ASN A 219 -4.71 3.30 -21.29
#